data_AF-A0A1E3GY46-F1
#
_entry.id   AF-A0A1E3GY46-F1
#
_cell.length_a   1.000
_cell.length_b   1.000
_cell.length_c   1.000
_cell.angle_alpha   90.00
_cell.angle_beta   90.00
_cell.angle_gamma   90.00
#
_symmetry.space_group_name_H-M   'P 1'
#
loop_
_entity.id
_entity.type
_entity.pdbx_description
1 polymer ?
#
loop_
_entity_poly.entity_id
_entity_poly.type
_entity_poly.pdbx_seq_one_letter_code
_entity_poly.pdbx_strand_id
1 'polypeptide(L)'
;MIRIATWNINGVKARIETLCEWLSQDGPDIVCLQEIKSVDEGFPREAIERLGYNVVTHGQKGFNGVAILSRFPLEDVTPRLPGDDATSSRASSRPWCR
;
A
#
# COMPACT_ATOMS: atom_id res chain seq x y z
N MET A 1 21.00 9.25 -1.13
CA MET A 1 20.59 8.22 -2.11
C MET A 1 19.18 7.81 -1.74
N ILE A 2 18.25 7.75 -2.69
CA ILE A 2 16.86 7.35 -2.44
C ILE A 2 16.80 5.83 -2.27
N ARG A 3 16.12 5.36 -1.21
CA ARG A 3 15.88 3.93 -0.93
C ARG A 3 14.42 3.57 -1.15
N ILE A 4 14.22 2.54 -1.95
CA ILE A 4 12.89 1.98 -2.25
C ILE A 4 12.89 0.55 -1.75
N ALA A 5 11.86 0.19 -0.99
CA ALA A 5 11.66 -1.15 -0.47
C ALA A 5 10.29 -1.71 -0.87
N THR A 6 10.20 -3.05 -0.90
CA THR A 6 8.93 -3.73 -1.14
C THR A 6 8.73 -4.84 -0.11
N TRP A 7 7.50 -5.00 0.37
CA TRP A 7 7.16 -6.04 1.33
C TRP A 7 5.74 -6.56 1.11
N ASN A 8 5.62 -7.85 0.80
CA ASN A 8 4.36 -8.56 0.94
C ASN A 8 4.08 -8.78 2.44
N ILE A 9 3.21 -7.94 3.02
CA ILE A 9 2.98 -7.88 4.46
C ILE A 9 1.97 -8.92 4.94
N ASN A 10 1.22 -9.54 4.02
CA ASN A 10 0.23 -10.58 4.32
C ASN A 10 -0.72 -10.18 5.48
N GLY A 11 -1.34 -9.01 5.36
CA GLY A 11 -2.28 -8.45 6.33
C GLY A 11 -1.65 -7.37 7.20
N VAL A 12 -1.86 -6.10 6.84
CA VAL A 12 -1.25 -4.95 7.52
C VAL A 12 -1.65 -4.83 8.99
N LYS A 13 -2.91 -5.13 9.32
CA LYS A 13 -3.44 -5.00 10.69
C LYS A 13 -2.72 -5.92 11.68
N ALA A 14 -2.38 -7.13 11.25
CA ALA A 14 -1.69 -8.11 12.09
C ALA A 14 -0.18 -7.84 12.22
N ARG A 15 0.35 -6.85 11.50
CA ARG A 15 1.80 -6.56 11.40
C ARG A 15 2.11 -5.08 11.57
N ILE A 16 1.16 -4.28 12.05
CA ILE A 16 1.34 -2.82 12.11
C ILE A 16 2.49 -2.41 13.03
N GLU A 17 2.66 -3.09 14.16
CA GLU A 17 3.76 -2.82 15.09
C GLU A 17 5.12 -3.13 14.45
N THR A 18 5.27 -4.31 13.85
CA THR A 18 6.49 -4.70 13.12
C THR A 18 6.80 -3.77 11.95
N LEU A 19 5.77 -3.33 11.23
CA LEU A 19 5.92 -2.35 10.15
C LEU A 19 6.42 -1.02 10.68
N CYS A 20 5.83 -0.49 11.76
CA CYS A 20 6.24 0.78 12.35
C CYS A 20 7.66 0.73 12.92
N GLU A 21 8.02 -0.39 13.56
CA GLU A 21 9.38 -0.62 14.07
C GLU A 21 10.39 -0.61 12.91
N TRP A 22 10.15 -1.38 11.86
CA TRP A 22 11.03 -1.43 10.70
C TRP A 22 11.13 -0.08 9.97
N LEU A 23 10.01 0.64 9.79
CA LEU A 23 10.01 1.98 9.20
C LEU A 23 10.79 3.00 10.03
N SER A 24 10.81 2.84 11.36
CA SER A 24 11.55 3.71 12.27
C SER A 24 13.05 3.41 12.29
N GLN A 25 13.42 2.12 12.22
CA GLN A 25 14.81 1.66 12.24
C GLN A 25 15.51 1.85 10.90
N ASP A 26 14.91 1.34 9.82
CA ASP A 26 15.53 1.37 8.49
C ASP A 26 15.23 2.67 7.76
N GLY A 27 14.03 3.23 7.90
CA GLY A 27 13.66 4.52 7.31
C GLY A 27 13.78 4.63 5.79
N PRO A 28 13.33 3.66 4.97
CA PRO A 28 13.33 3.78 3.51
C PRO A 28 12.53 5.01 3.07
N ASP A 29 12.84 5.57 1.90
CA ASP A 29 12.15 6.77 1.42
C ASP A 29 10.76 6.43 0.83
N ILE A 30 10.66 5.26 0.18
CA ILE A 30 9.45 4.75 -0.45
C ILE A 30 9.28 3.26 -0.11
N VAL A 31 8.07 2.84 0.26
CA VAL A 31 7.72 1.44 0.54
C VAL A 31 6.48 1.03 -0.24
N CYS A 32 6.60 -0.06 -1.00
CA CYS A 32 5.46 -0.72 -1.64
C CYS A 32 5.04 -1.93 -0.81
N LEU A 33 3.81 -1.92 -0.29
CA LEU A 33 3.21 -3.05 0.42
C LEU A 33 2.28 -3.85 -0.49
N GLN A 34 2.36 -5.18 -0.40
CA GLN A 34 1.42 -6.10 -1.06
C GLN A 34 0.67 -6.95 -0.04
N GLU A 35 -0.51 -7.42 -0.42
CA GLU A 35 -1.42 -8.18 0.44
C GLU A 35 -1.79 -7.45 1.74
N ILE A 36 -2.14 -6.17 1.66
CA ILE A 36 -2.55 -5.42 2.86
C ILE A 36 -3.84 -6.00 3.50
N LYS A 37 -4.67 -6.70 2.71
CA LYS A 37 -5.92 -7.37 3.11
C LYS A 37 -6.90 -6.46 3.88
N SER A 38 -6.87 -5.17 3.56
CA SER A 38 -7.69 -4.13 4.18
C SER A 38 -8.34 -3.26 3.11
N VAL A 39 -9.54 -2.77 3.41
CA VAL A 39 -10.13 -1.58 2.76
C VAL A 39 -9.45 -0.32 3.26
N ASP A 40 -9.59 0.79 2.54
CA ASP A 40 -8.92 2.06 2.85
C ASP A 40 -9.34 2.61 4.23
N GLU A 41 -10.63 2.59 4.55
CA GLU A 41 -11.17 3.04 5.85
C GLU A 41 -10.67 2.17 7.02
N GLY A 42 -10.27 0.94 6.71
CA GLY A 42 -9.76 -0.01 7.70
C GLY A 42 -8.23 0.04 7.85
N PHE A 43 -7.51 0.77 6.99
CA PHE A 43 -6.06 0.75 6.99
C PHE A 43 -5.51 1.57 8.18
N PRO A 44 -4.50 1.07 8.92
CA PRO A 44 -3.95 1.74 10.11
C PRO A 44 -3.02 2.91 9.75
N ARG A 45 -3.56 3.91 9.02
CA ARG A 45 -2.83 5.07 8.45
C ARG A 45 -2.08 5.88 9.50
N GLU A 46 -2.78 6.23 10.57
CA GLU A 46 -2.29 7.16 11.58
C GLU A 46 -0.95 6.70 12.19
N ALA A 47 -0.77 5.39 12.38
CA ALA A 47 0.47 4.85 12.92
C ALA A 47 1.68 5.08 12.00
N ILE A 48 1.45 5.02 10.69
CA ILE A 48 2.48 5.21 9.66
C ILE A 48 2.69 6.70 9.39
N GLU A 49 1.61 7.49 9.35
CA GLU A 49 1.66 8.95 9.13
C GLU A 49 2.39 9.68 10.26
N ARG A 50 2.26 9.20 11.52
CA ARG A 50 3.06 9.72 12.65
C ARG A 50 4.58 9.54 12.48
N LEU A 51 5.01 8.60 11.63
CA LEU A 51 6.43 8.41 11.27
C LEU A 51 6.89 9.30 10.10
N GLY A 52 6.01 10.17 9.60
CA GLY A 52 6.30 11.10 8.52
C GLY A 52 6.13 10.53 7.11
N TYR A 53 5.38 9.43 6.96
CA TYR A 53 5.07 8.85 5.65
C TYR A 53 3.67 9.26 5.20
N ASN A 54 3.57 9.72 3.96
CA ASN A 54 2.32 9.76 3.21
C ASN A 54 1.90 8.33 2.86
N VAL A 55 0.60 8.07 2.87
CA VAL A 55 0.06 6.74 2.60
C VAL A 55 -0.93 6.83 1.43
N VAL A 56 -0.89 5.85 0.55
CA VAL A 56 -1.91 5.59 -0.47
C VAL A 56 -2.25 4.12 -0.40
N THR A 57 -3.54 3.77 -0.46
CA THR A 57 -3.94 2.37 -0.48
C THR A 57 -4.97 2.09 -1.56
N HIS A 58 -4.98 0.84 -2.01
CA HIS A 58 -6.05 0.30 -2.81
C HIS A 58 -6.22 -1.16 -2.44
N GLY A 59 -7.37 -1.52 -1.85
CA GLY A 59 -7.57 -2.86 -1.34
C GLY A 59 -9.03 -3.18 -1.02
N GLN A 60 -9.24 -4.44 -0.67
CA GLN A 60 -10.54 -4.99 -0.28
C GLN A 60 -10.39 -5.82 0.99
N LYS A 61 -11.50 -6.05 1.70
CA LYS A 61 -11.49 -6.79 2.96
C LYS A 61 -11.06 -8.25 2.74
N GLY A 62 -10.05 -8.70 3.48
CA GLY A 62 -9.66 -10.12 3.57
C GLY A 62 -8.82 -10.66 2.40
N PHE A 63 -8.68 -9.93 1.29
CA PHE A 63 -7.97 -10.39 0.10
C PHE A 63 -7.16 -9.26 -0.55
N ASN A 64 -6.04 -9.62 -1.19
CA ASN A 64 -5.22 -8.74 -2.03
C ASN A 64 -4.88 -7.40 -1.36
N GLY A 65 -4.82 -6.35 -2.18
CA GLY A 65 -4.59 -4.97 -1.81
C GLY A 65 -3.12 -4.57 -1.80
N VAL A 66 -2.88 -3.31 -2.12
CA VAL A 66 -1.56 -2.68 -2.15
C VAL A 66 -1.58 -1.35 -1.40
N ALA A 67 -0.42 -0.95 -0.89
CA ALA A 67 -0.22 0.40 -0.39
C ALA A 67 1.14 0.94 -0.81
N ILE A 68 1.23 2.26 -0.98
CA ILE A 68 2.49 2.97 -1.16
C ILE A 68 2.66 3.91 0.03
N LEU A 69 3.80 3.81 0.70
CA LEU A 69 4.24 4.71 1.75
C LEU A 69 5.38 5.57 1.20
N SER A 70 5.36 6.87 1.43
CA SER A 70 6.38 7.78 0.90
C SER A 70 6.67 8.93 1.84
N ARG A 71 7.95 9.22 2.09
CA ARG A 71 8.37 10.46 2.80
C ARG A 71 8.13 11.72 1.99
N PHE A 72 7.90 11.59 0.68
CA PHE A 72 7.57 12.68 -0.24
C PHE A 72 6.07 12.71 -0.54
N PRO A 73 5.49 13.88 -0.90
CA PRO A 73 4.10 13.96 -1.35
C PRO A 73 3.79 12.98 -2.47
N LEU A 74 2.58 12.41 -2.46
CA LEU A 74 2.07 11.52 -3.50
C LEU A 74 1.03 12.28 -4.34
N GLU A 75 1.28 12.40 -5.64
CA GLU A 75 0.44 13.09 -6.62
C GLU A 75 0.07 12.12 -7.77
N ASP A 76 -0.96 12.47 -8.56
CA ASP A 76 -1.41 11.70 -9.74
C ASP A 76 -1.64 10.19 -9.52
N VAL A 77 -2.09 9.84 -8.32
CA VAL A 77 -2.31 8.45 -7.90
C VAL A 77 -3.47 7.83 -8.68
N THR A 78 -3.15 6.83 -9.50
CA THR A 78 -4.14 6.04 -10.24
C THR A 78 -4.17 4.60 -9.69
N PRO A 79 -5.13 4.26 -8.81
CA PRO A 79 -5.16 2.96 -8.14
C PRO A 79 -5.81 1.85 -9.00
N ARG A 80 -5.72 1.95 -10.33
CA ARG A 80 -6.37 1.04 -11.28
C ARG A 80 -5.50 0.83 -12.50
N LEU A 81 -5.78 -0.26 -13.23
CA LEU A 81 -5.16 -0.49 -14.52
C LEU A 81 -5.74 0.47 -15.58
N PRO A 82 -4.94 0.88 -16.58
CA PRO A 82 -5.45 1.64 -17.70
C PRO A 82 -6.59 0.90 -18.40
N GLY A 83 -7.75 1.55 -18.57
CA GLY A 83 -8.92 0.97 -19.23
C GLY A 83 -9.86 0.15 -18.35
N ASP A 84 -9.65 0.09 -17.03
CA ASP A 84 -10.67 -0.43 -16.11
C ASP A 84 -11.75 0.63 -15.85
N ASP A 85 -12.95 0.41 -16.40
CA ASP A 85 -14.14 1.18 -16.08
C ASP A 85 -14.62 0.88 -14.64
N ALA A 86 -15.22 1.85 -13.96
CA ALA A 86 -15.56 1.83 -12.53
C ALA A 86 -16.47 0.66 -12.05
N THR A 87 -16.93 -0.20 -12.95
CA THR A 87 -17.88 -1.28 -12.71
C THR A 87 -17.23 -2.60 -12.25
N SER A 88 -15.91 -2.78 -12.44
CA SER A 88 -15.22 -4.01 -12.02
C SER A 88 -14.47 -3.82 -10.70
N SER A 89 -15.11 -4.15 -9.57
CA SER A 89 -14.47 -4.20 -8.25
C SER A 89 -13.55 -5.41 -8.04
N ARG A 90 -13.46 -6.31 -9.02
CA ARG A 90 -12.41 -7.33 -9.10
C ARG A 90 -11.32 -6.79 -10.00
N ALA A 91 -10.08 -6.84 -9.53
CA ALA A 91 -8.93 -6.87 -10.43
C ALA A 91 -9.27 -7.88 -11.52
N SER A 92 -9.46 -7.41 -12.75
CA SER A 92 -9.89 -8.28 -13.83
C SER A 92 -8.90 -9.44 -13.87
N SER A 93 -9.39 -10.68 -13.99
CA SER A 93 -8.56 -11.87 -14.12
C SER A 93 -7.77 -11.90 -15.44
N ARG A 94 -7.61 -10.74 -16.09
CA ARG A 94 -6.86 -10.57 -17.32
C ARG A 94 -5.37 -10.62 -16.95
N PRO A 95 -4.60 -11.54 -17.56
CA PRO A 95 -3.18 -11.64 -17.30
C PRO A 95 -2.48 -10.33 -17.69
N TRP A 96 -1.51 -9.93 -16.88
CA TRP A 96 -0.73 -8.69 -16.93
C TRP A 96 0.15 -8.51 -18.18
N CYS A 97 0.10 -9.45 -19.13
CA CYS A 97 0.85 -9.38 -20.38
C CYS A 97 -0.09 -9.58 -21.57
N ARG A 98 -0.43 -8.47 -22.24
CA ARG A 98 -0.61 -8.41 -23.68
C ARG A 98 -0.03 -7.11 -24.20
#